data_AF-A0A1J7H6C4-F1
#
_entry.id   AF-A0A1J7H6C4-F1
#
_cell.length_a   1.000
_cell.length_b   1.000
_cell.length_c   1.000
_cell.angle_alpha   90.00
_cell.angle_beta   90.00
_cell.angle_gamma   90.00
#
_symmetry.space_group_name_H-M   'P 1'
#
loop_
_entity.id
_entity.type
_entity.pdbx_description
1 polymer ?
#
loop_
_entity_poly.entity_id
_entity_poly.type
_entity_poly.pdbx_seq_one_letter_code
_entity_poly.pdbx_strand_id
1 'polypeptide(L)'
;MANSATFPAADVVGELNPGINTEVEVDPISSEVAASKEEAEAKQKKKERKKNDTLQTLKSGIIISAIIVAVAGAAFAINKKLREK
;
A
#
# COMPACT_ATOMS: atom_id res chain seq x y z
N MET A 1 48.87 11.24 -21.03
CA MET A 1 49.04 11.27 -19.56
C MET A 1 48.43 10.00 -19.02
N ALA A 2 49.24 9.07 -18.51
CA ALA A 2 48.77 7.77 -18.02
C ALA A 2 48.16 7.99 -16.63
N ASN A 3 46.85 7.80 -16.51
CA ASN A 3 46.18 7.81 -15.21
C ASN A 3 46.50 6.46 -14.53
N SER A 4 47.42 6.48 -13.58
CA SER A 4 47.83 5.31 -12.81
C SER A 4 46.69 4.88 -11.88
N ALA A 5 45.76 4.06 -12.40
CA ALA A 5 44.74 3.40 -11.60
C ALA A 5 45.41 2.36 -10.69
N THR A 6 45.98 2.83 -9.58
CA THR A 6 46.45 1.98 -8.49
C THR A 6 45.26 1.70 -7.59
N PHE A 7 44.95 0.42 -7.37
CA PHE A 7 43.94 0.04 -6.40
C PHE A 7 44.38 0.51 -5.00
N PRO A 8 43.45 1.03 -4.18
CA PRO A 8 43.77 1.38 -2.80
C PRO A 8 44.26 0.14 -2.05
N ALA A 9 45.22 0.33 -1.15
CA ALA A 9 45.68 -0.75 -0.29
C ALA A 9 44.51 -1.21 0.60
N ALA A 10 44.33 -2.53 0.70
CA ALA A 10 43.32 -3.13 1.57
C ALA A 10 43.65 -2.82 3.04
N ASP A 11 42.65 -2.40 3.82
CA ASP A 11 42.81 -2.20 5.26
C ASP A 11 42.69 -3.54 5.98
N VAL A 12 43.82 -4.24 6.04
CA VAL A 12 43.91 -5.56 6.66
C VAL A 12 43.51 -5.54 8.13
N VAL A 13 43.78 -4.45 8.85
CA VAL A 13 43.47 -4.32 10.28
C VAL A 13 41.98 -4.16 10.47
N GLY A 14 41.37 -3.31 9.63
CA GLY A 14 39.94 -3.08 9.65
C GLY A 14 39.11 -4.29 9.21
N GLU A 15 39.54 -5.01 8.19
CA GLU A 15 38.87 -6.20 7.66
C GLU A 15 38.98 -7.41 8.61
N LEU A 16 40.12 -7.58 9.30
CA LEU A 16 40.33 -8.66 10.28
C LEU A 16 39.55 -8.43 11.59
N ASN A 17 39.11 -7.19 11.86
CA ASN A 17 38.43 -6.82 13.10
C ASN A 17 37.12 -6.07 12.79
N PRO A 18 36.06 -6.78 12.36
CA PRO A 18 34.80 -6.16 11.95
C PRO A 18 34.09 -5.38 13.07
N GLY A 19 34.45 -5.61 14.35
CA GLY A 19 33.92 -4.86 15.49
C GLY A 19 34.51 -3.46 15.66
N ILE A 20 35.58 -3.11 14.94
CA ILE A 20 36.26 -1.80 15.02
C ILE A 20 35.76 -0.85 13.92
N ASN A 21 35.32 -1.39 12.77
CA ASN A 21 34.73 -0.62 11.68
C ASN A 21 33.21 -0.53 11.84
N THR A 22 32.76 0.38 12.69
CA THR A 22 31.34 0.68 12.87
C THR A 22 30.79 1.64 11.82
N GLU A 23 31.67 2.33 11.08
CA GLU A 23 31.32 3.36 10.10
C GLU A 23 31.55 2.80 8.70
N VAL A 24 30.53 2.13 8.16
CA VAL A 24 30.52 1.69 6.77
C VAL A 24 29.99 2.85 5.95
N GLU A 25 30.85 3.48 5.14
CA GLU A 25 30.40 4.44 4.11
C GLU A 25 29.55 3.69 3.08
N VAL A 26 28.24 3.68 3.31
CA VAL A 26 27.28 3.24 2.30
C VAL A 26 27.14 4.33 1.25
N ASP A 27 27.19 3.94 -0.02
CA ASP A 27 26.92 4.87 -1.12
C ASP A 27 25.53 5.51 -0.91
N PRO A 28 25.45 6.85 -0.76
CA PRO A 28 24.19 7.54 -0.50
C PRO A 28 23.14 7.25 -1.58
N ILE A 29 23.57 7.00 -2.82
CA ILE A 29 22.67 6.70 -3.95
C ILE A 29 21.95 5.36 -3.74
N SER A 30 22.60 4.37 -3.14
CA SER A 30 21.96 3.06 -2.86
C SER A 30 20.95 3.14 -1.71
N SER A 31 21.17 4.03 -0.74
CA SER A 31 20.25 4.23 0.39
C SER A 31 18.97 4.95 -0.04
N GLU A 32 19.06 5.94 -0.94
CA GLU A 32 17.89 6.63 -1.50
C GLU A 32 16.99 5.70 -2.31
N VAL A 33 17.57 4.77 -3.08
CA VAL A 33 16.79 3.80 -3.88
C VAL A 33 16.03 2.82 -2.97
N ALA A 34 16.64 2.38 -1.86
CA ALA A 34 15.97 1.52 -0.88
C ALA A 34 14.81 2.25 -0.18
N ALA A 35 15.03 3.48 0.28
CA ALA A 35 13.99 4.30 0.92
C ALA A 35 12.84 4.63 -0.05
N SER A 36 13.15 4.96 -1.31
CA SER A 36 12.16 5.28 -2.34
C SER A 36 11.28 4.08 -2.70
N LYS A 37 11.84 2.87 -2.68
CA LYS A 37 11.08 1.62 -2.92
C LYS A 37 10.09 1.33 -1.79
N GLU A 38 10.51 1.53 -0.54
CA GLU A 38 9.65 1.32 0.63
C GLU A 38 8.46 2.30 0.66
N GLU A 39 8.69 3.57 0.32
CA GLU A 39 7.61 4.55 0.19
C GLU A 39 6.64 4.25 -0.95
N ALA A 40 7.15 3.77 -2.08
CA ALA A 40 6.33 3.39 -3.23
C ALA A 40 5.42 2.20 -2.90
N GLU A 41 5.94 1.17 -2.23
CA GLU A 41 5.17 0.01 -1.78
C GLU A 41 4.11 0.40 -0.74
N ALA A 42 4.46 1.29 0.21
CA ALA A 42 3.50 1.81 1.18
C ALA A 42 2.35 2.61 0.52
N LYS A 43 2.67 3.42 -0.50
CA LYS A 43 1.67 4.17 -1.29
C LYS A 43 0.78 3.23 -2.11
N GLN A 44 1.33 2.19 -2.73
CA GLN A 44 0.55 1.20 -3.47
C GLN A 44 -0.41 0.43 -2.55
N LYS A 45 0.07 -0.04 -1.40
CA LYS A 45 -0.74 -0.78 -0.43
C LYS A 45 -1.89 0.07 0.13
N LYS A 46 -1.66 1.37 0.37
CA LYS A 46 -2.73 2.32 0.76
C LYS A 46 -3.76 2.52 -0.36
N LYS A 47 -3.31 2.61 -1.62
CA LYS A 47 -4.21 2.79 -2.78
C LYS A 47 -5.06 1.56 -3.03
N GLU A 48 -4.50 0.36 -2.84
CA GLU A 48 -5.22 -0.90 -3.00
C GLU A 48 -6.28 -1.11 -1.91
N ARG A 49 -5.94 -0.83 -0.65
CA ARG A 49 -6.90 -0.85 0.46
C ARG A 49 -8.09 0.08 0.19
N LYS A 50 -7.83 1.31 -0.26
CA LYS A 50 -8.89 2.27 -0.61
C LYS A 50 -9.81 1.77 -1.72
N LYS A 51 -9.26 1.17 -2.78
CA LYS A 51 -10.05 0.60 -3.88
C LYS A 51 -10.96 -0.52 -3.38
N ASN A 52 -10.43 -1.43 -2.56
CA ASN A 52 -11.20 -2.55 -2.01
C ASN A 52 -12.33 -2.06 -1.12
N ASP A 53 -12.08 -1.02 -0.32
CA ASP A 53 -13.07 -0.42 0.57
C ASP A 53 -14.23 0.20 -0.23
N THR A 54 -13.92 0.97 -1.28
CA THR A 54 -14.94 1.58 -2.16
C THR A 54 -15.82 0.52 -2.84
N LEU A 55 -15.24 -0.59 -3.28
CA LEU A 55 -16.00 -1.68 -3.90
C LEU A 55 -16.91 -2.39 -2.88
N GLN A 56 -16.48 -2.53 -1.63
CA GLN A 56 -17.32 -3.07 -0.55
C GLN A 56 -18.46 -2.11 -0.19
N THR A 57 -18.19 -0.80 -0.14
CA THR A 57 -19.23 0.21 0.12
C THR A 57 -20.28 0.21 -1.00
N LEU A 58 -19.84 0.10 -2.26
CA LEU A 58 -20.74 0.01 -3.41
C LEU A 58 -21.63 -1.24 -3.35
N LYS A 59 -21.05 -2.42 -3.09
CA LYS A 59 -21.82 -3.68 -2.94
C LYS A 59 -22.83 -3.59 -1.80
N SER A 60 -22.41 -3.06 -0.65
CA SER A 60 -23.30 -2.88 0.51
C SER A 60 -24.46 -1.92 0.19
N GLY A 61 -24.16 -0.79 -0.48
CA GLY A 61 -25.17 0.19 -0.90
C GLY A 61 -26.24 -0.40 -1.82
N ILE A 62 -25.86 -1.25 -2.78
CA ILE A 62 -26.82 -1.94 -3.68
C ILE A 62 -27.71 -2.91 -2.90
N ILE A 63 -27.16 -3.66 -1.95
CA ILE A 63 -27.95 -4.61 -1.14
C ILE A 63 -28.94 -3.85 -0.25
N ILE A 64 -28.50 -2.79 0.43
CA ILE A 64 -29.36 -1.99 1.31
C ILE A 64 -30.48 -1.32 0.49
N SER A 65 -30.17 -0.78 -0.69
CA SER A 65 -31.19 -0.14 -1.54
C SER A 65 -32.25 -1.14 -2.02
N ALA A 66 -31.85 -2.37 -2.37
CA ALA A 66 -32.77 -3.42 -2.75
C ALA A 66 -33.75 -3.79 -1.62
N ILE A 67 -33.27 -3.88 -0.37
CA ILE A 67 -34.12 -4.19 0.79
C ILE A 67 -35.16 -3.09 1.01
N ILE A 68 -34.76 -1.80 0.95
CA ILE A 68 -35.68 -0.67 1.14
C ILE A 68 -36.80 -0.70 0.09
N VAL A 69 -36.46 -0.95 -1.18
CA VAL A 69 -37.45 -1.04 -2.26
C VAL A 69 -38.40 -2.22 -2.05
N ALA A 70 -37.90 -3.38 -1.61
CA ALA A 70 -38.73 -4.54 -1.32
C ALA A 70 -39.71 -4.28 -0.15
N VAL A 71 -39.24 -3.66 0.92
CA VAL A 71 -40.09 -3.30 2.07
C VAL A 71 -41.15 -2.28 1.67
N ALA A 72 -40.78 -1.24 0.93
CA ALA A 72 -41.73 -0.25 0.42
C ALA A 72 -42.77 -0.89 -0.51
N GLY A 73 -42.35 -1.80 -1.39
CA GLY A 73 -43.25 -2.55 -2.27
C GLY A 73 -44.22 -3.44 -1.52
N ALA A 74 -43.75 -4.15 -0.49
CA ALA A 74 -44.60 -4.98 0.36
C ALA A 74 -45.63 -4.16 1.14
N ALA A 75 -45.19 -3.06 1.78
CA ALA A 75 -46.09 -2.14 2.48
C ALA A 75 -47.12 -1.53 1.52
N PHE A 76 -46.70 -1.11 0.33
CA PHE A 76 -47.59 -0.57 -0.70
C PHE A 76 -48.61 -1.59 -1.18
N ALA A 77 -48.21 -2.84 -1.41
CA ALA A 77 -49.12 -3.91 -1.83
C ALA A 77 -50.19 -4.20 -0.77
N ILE A 78 -49.80 -4.24 0.51
CA ILE A 78 -50.73 -4.43 1.63
C ILE A 78 -51.71 -3.25 1.70
N ASN A 79 -51.21 -2.02 1.66
CA ASN A 79 -52.04 -0.82 1.75
C ASN A 79 -53.01 -0.68 0.56
N LYS A 80 -52.55 -1.00 -0.65
CA LYS A 80 -53.39 -1.02 -1.85
C LYS A 80 -54.53 -2.03 -1.69
N LYS A 81 -54.22 -3.24 -1.21
CA LYS A 81 -55.21 -4.30 -1.01
C LYS A 81 -56.26 -3.98 0.07
N LEU A 82 -55.92 -3.12 1.04
CA LEU A 82 -56.86 -2.61 2.04
C LEU A 82 -57.75 -1.47 1.52
N ARG A 83 -57.27 -0.66 0.58
CA ARG A 83 -57.99 0.51 0.04
C ARG A 83 -58.97 0.18 -1.10
N GLU A 84 -58.87 -1.01 -1.67
CA GLU A 84 -59.81 -1.55 -2.67
C GLU A 84 -60.98 -2.35 -2.05
N LYS A 85 -61.11 -2.40 -0.72
CA LYS A 85 -62.28 -2.90 0.01
C LYS A 85 -63.07 -1.74 0.61
#